data_AF-A0A936H3P2-F1
#
_entry.id   AF-A0A936H3P2-F1
#
_cell.length_a   1.000
_cell.length_b   1.000
_cell.length_c   1.000
_cell.angle_alpha   90.00
_cell.angle_beta   90.00
_cell.angle_gamma   90.00
#
_symmetry.space_group_name_H-M   'P 1'
#
loop_
_entity.id
_entity.type
_entity.pdbx_description
1 polymer ?
#
loop_
_entity_poly.entity_id
_entity_poly.type
_entity_poly.pdbx_seq_one_letter_code
_entity_poly.pdbx_strand_id
1 'polypeptide(L)' 'MDFRYVTLWVFVLLLLGIGLIALYPSPGMLAFGTIVLPFLLVFQVWAILRSRDKVGEGEGQWYEHS' A
#
# COMPACT_ATOMS: atom_id res chain seq x y z
N MET A 1 -11.73 9.58 -1.60
CA MET A 1 -10.27 9.61 -1.42
C MET A 1 -9.65 8.89 -2.60
N ASP A 2 -8.72 9.54 -3.30
CA ASP A 2 -8.05 8.95 -4.45
C ASP A 2 -7.04 7.90 -3.95
N PHE A 3 -7.21 6.65 -4.38
CA PHE A 3 -6.45 5.49 -3.89
C PHE A 3 -4.95 5.64 -4.11
N ARG A 4 -4.54 6.49 -5.07
CA ARG A 4 -3.12 6.83 -5.32
C ARG A 4 -2.46 7.53 -4.15
N TYR A 5 -3.20 8.39 -3.43
CA TYR A 5 -2.68 9.05 -2.23
C TYR A 5 -2.59 8.07 -1.06
N VAL A 6 -3.55 7.14 -0.94
CA VAL A 6 -3.56 6.12 0.13
C VAL A 6 -2.36 5.19 0.01
N THR A 7 -2.07 4.68 -1.19
CA THR A 7 -0.88 3.84 -1.44
C THR A 7 0.42 4.58 -1.21
N LEU A 8 0.49 5.87 -1.57
CA LEU A 8 1.67 6.73 -1.30
C LEU A 8 1.91 6.91 0.20
N TRP A 9 0.87 7.21 0.98
CA TRP A 9 0.99 7.34 2.44
C TRP A 9 1.40 6.02 3.12
N VAL A 10 0.84 4.89 2.66
CA VAL A 10 1.23 3.56 3.16
C VAL A 10 2.71 3.30 2.87
N PHE A 11 3.20 3.63 1.67
CA PHE A 11 4.60 3.47 1.31
C PHE A 11 5.54 4.34 2.16
N VAL A 12 5.17 5.60 2.41
CA VAL A 12 5.95 6.51 3.29
C VAL A 12 6.03 5.95 4.71
N LEU A 13 4.92 5.46 5.27
CA LEU A 13 4.90 4.81 6.59
C LEU A 13 5.79 3.56 6.64
N LEU A 14 5.83 2.80 5.54
CA LEU A 14 6.65 1.60 5.40
C LEU A 14 8.14 1.94 5.44
N LEU A 15 8.57 2.96 4.67
CA LEU A 15 9.94 3.47 4.70
C LEU A 15 10.32 4.04 6.06
N LEU A 16 9.41 4.80 6.69
CA LEU A 16 9.62 5.35 8.03
C LEU A 16 9.84 4.22 9.05
N GLY A 17 9.00 3.18 9.02
CA GLY A 17 9.11 2.02 9.90
C GLY A 17 10.43 1.26 9.72
N ILE A 18 10.84 1.02 8.47
CA ILE A 18 12.14 0.40 8.17
C ILE A 18 13.29 1.27 8.68
N GLY A 19 13.25 2.58 8.44
CA GLY A 19 14.27 3.52 8.92
C GLY A 19 14.38 3.54 10.44
N LEU A 20 13.25 3.50 11.16
CA LEU A 20 13.21 3.43 12.62
C LEU A 20 13.77 2.12 13.17
N ILE A 21 13.47 0.98 12.53
CA ILE A 21 14.04 -0.32 12.89
C ILE A 21 15.56 -0.33 12.65
N ALA A 22 16.01 0.28 11.55
CA ALA A 22 17.43 0.38 11.22
C ALA A 22 18.20 1.30 12.19
N LEU A 23 17.61 2.43 12.61
CA LEU A 23 18.24 3.35 13.56
C LEU A 23 18.18 2.83 15.00
N TYR A 24 17.12 2.13 15.38
CA TYR A 24 16.92 1.65 16.75
C TYR A 24 16.44 0.20 16.77
N PRO A 25 17.34 -0.76 16.49
CA PRO A 25 17.02 -2.18 16.42
C PRO A 25 16.83 -2.77 17.83
N SER A 26 15.74 -2.41 18.50
CA SER A 26 15.34 -3.07 19.74
C SER A 26 14.56 -4.35 19.44
N PRO A 27 14.63 -5.39 20.30
CA PRO A 27 13.88 -6.63 20.11
C PRO A 27 12.37 -6.41 19.97
N GLY A 28 11.82 -5.44 20.69
CA GLY A 28 10.41 -5.04 20.58
C GLY A 28 10.08 -4.41 19.22
N MET A 29 10.98 -3.57 18.70
CA MET A 29 10.83 -2.94 17.37
C MET A 29 10.86 -3.98 16.24
N LEU A 30 11.75 -4.97 16.36
CA LEU A 30 11.89 -6.05 15.39
C LEU A 30 10.66 -6.96 15.39
N ALA A 31 10.11 -7.29 16.57
CA ALA A 31 8.88 -8.05 16.70
C ALA A 31 7.67 -7.28 16.14
N PHE A 32 7.59 -5.98 16.42
CA PHE A 32 6.56 -5.11 15.85
C PHE A 32 6.69 -5.03 14.32
N GLY A 33 7.90 -4.81 13.82
CA GLY A 33 8.20 -4.74 12.39
C GLY A 33 7.81 -6.02 11.66
N THR A 34 8.21 -7.18 12.18
CA THR A 34 7.92 -8.49 11.57
C THR A 34 6.42 -8.81 11.50
N ILE A 35 5.60 -8.24 12.39
CA ILE A 35 4.13 -8.38 12.34
C ILE A 35 3.51 -7.30 11.45
N VAL A 36 3.91 -6.04 11.59
CA VAL A 36 3.23 -4.91 10.93
C VAL A 36 3.60 -4.77 9.45
N LEU A 37 4.85 -5.04 9.07
CA LEU A 37 5.31 -5.01 7.67
C LEU A 37 4.46 -5.88 6.73
N PRO A 38 4.23 -7.19 7.01
CA PRO A 38 3.42 -8.03 6.13
C PRO A 38 1.97 -7.56 6.05
N PHE A 39 1.38 -7.07 7.15
CA PHE A 39 0.03 -6.50 7.13
C PHE A 39 -0.06 -5.25 6.25
N LEU A 40 0.92 -4.34 6.33
CA LEU A 40 0.97 -3.15 5.49
C LEU A 40 1.13 -3.51 4.01
N LEU A 41 1.96 -4.51 3.68
CA LEU A 41 2.11 -5.00 2.31
C LEU A 41 0.81 -5.61 1.76
N VAL A 42 0.13 -6.46 2.55
CA VAL A 42 -1.17 -7.03 2.15
C VAL A 42 -2.20 -5.94 1.93
N PHE A 43 -2.27 -4.95 2.82
CA PHE A 43 -3.17 -3.81 2.67
C PHE A 43 -2.84 -2.98 1.42
N GLN A 44 -1.55 -2.78 1.13
CA GLN A 44 -1.10 -2.06 -0.06
C GLN A 44 -1.50 -2.80 -1.35
N VAL A 45 -1.29 -4.12 -1.41
CA VAL A 45 -1.70 -4.95 -2.56
C VAL A 45 -3.23 -4.91 -2.71
N TRP A 46 -3.98 -5.06 -1.63
CA TRP A 46 -5.43 -4.95 -1.64
C TRP A 46 -5.91 -3.58 -2.14
N ALA A 47 -5.30 -2.49 -1.67
CA ALA A 47 -5.63 -1.14 -2.11
C ALA A 47 -5.32 -0.93 -3.61
N ILE A 48 -4.22 -1.49 -4.10
CA ILE A 48 -3.87 -1.46 -5.53
C ILE A 48 -4.91 -2.24 -6.36
N LEU A 49 -5.24 -3.47 -5.96
CA LEU A 49 -6.25 -4.28 -6.66
C LEU A 49 -7.61 -3.58 -6.68
N ARG A 50 -8.06 -3.08 -5.52
CA ARG A 50 -9.31 -2.34 -5.39
C ARG A 50 -9.34 -1.06 -6.23
N SER A 51 -8.19 -0.40 -6.39
CA SER A 51 -8.07 0.78 -7.26
C SER A 51 -8.20 0.42 -8.74
N ARG A 52 -7.68 -0.74 -9.16
CA ARG A 52 -7.80 -1.24 -10.54
C ARG A 52 -9.23 -1.65 -10.87
N ASP A 53 -9.95 -2.28 -9.94
CA ASP A 53 -11.37 -2.60 -10.12
C ASP A 53 -12.21 -1.35 -10.40
N LYS A 54 -11.91 -0.23 -9.71
CA LYS A 54 -12.59 1.05 -9.95
C LYS A 54 -12.21 1.74 -11.26
N VAL A 55 -11.03 1.45 -11.82
CA VAL A 55 -10.65 1.92 -13.16
C VAL A 55 -11.30 1.05 -14.24
N GLY A 56 -11.51 -0.24 -13.96
CA GLY A 56 -12.18 -1.18 -14.86
C GLY A 56 -13.64 -0.86 -15.16
N GLU A 57 -14.37 -0.21 -14.24
CA GLU A 57 -15.76 0.24 -14.49
C GLU A 57 -15.85 1.47 -15.43
N GLY A 58 -14.72 2.15 -15.72
CA GLY A 58 -14.66 3.32 -16.60
C GLY A 58 -14.02 3.07 -17.98
N GLU A 59 -13.28 1.98 -18.16
CA GLU A 59 -12.59 1.68 -19.43
C GLU A 59 -13.40 0.80 -20.40
N GLY A 60 -14.64 0.45 -20.05
CA GLY A 60 -15.55 -0.29 -20.93
C GLY A 60 -16.23 0.55 -22.02
N GLN A 61 -16.11 1.88 -22.00
CA GLN A 61 -16.79 2.76 -22.98
C GLN A 61 -15.94 3.18 -24.19
N TRP A 62 -14.68 2.73 -24.29
CA TRP A 62 -13.82 3.12 -25.41
C TRP A 62 -14.10 2.36 -26.72
N TYR A 63 -14.83 1.24 -26.68
CA TYR A 63 -15.02 0.35 -27.83
C TYR A 63 -16.39 0.47 -28.53
N GLU A 64 -17.26 1.40 -28.13
CA GLU A 64 -18.60 1.56 -28.77
C GLU A 64 -18.64 2.59 -29.92
N HIS A 65 -17.51 3.19 -30.31
CA HIS A 65 -17.44 4.17 -31.40
C HIS A 65 -16.28 3.91 -32.37
N SER A 66 -16.26 2.75 -33.02
CA SER A 66 -15.49 2.52 -34.25
C SER A 66 -16.29 1.74 -35.28
#